data_AF-A0A1V5V6H9-F1
#
_entry.id   AF-A0A1V5V6H9-F1
#
_cell.length_a   1.000
_cell.length_b   1.000
_cell.length_c   1.000
_cell.angle_alpha   90.00
_cell.angle_beta   90.00
_cell.angle_gamma   90.00
#
_symmetry.space_group_name_H-M   'P 1'
#
loop_
_entity.id
_entity.type
_entity.pdbx_description
1 polymer ?
#
loop_
_entity_poly.entity_id
_entity_poly.type
_entity_poly.pdbx_seq_one_letter_code
_entity_poly.pdbx_strand_id
1 'polypeptide(L)' 'MAKLTKTQLAAYGKKIMAEAKKIRKANPRKKWTTCVKEGAKIVKRK' A
#
# COMPACT_ATOMS: atom_id res chain seq x y z
N MET A 1 -12.35 -5.09 17.28
CA MET A 1 -11.49 -4.35 16.32
C MET A 1 -11.91 -2.89 16.34
N ALA A 2 -11.06 -1.98 16.82
CA ALA A 2 -11.32 -0.56 16.68
C ALA A 2 -11.42 -0.25 15.17
N LYS A 3 -12.59 0.20 14.71
CA LYS A 3 -12.77 0.63 13.32
C LYS A 3 -11.89 1.86 13.13
N LEU A 4 -10.88 1.76 12.26
CA LEU A 4 -10.11 2.91 11.80
C LEU A 4 -11.09 3.99 11.36
N THR A 5 -10.87 5.21 11.82
CA THR A 5 -11.68 6.34 11.36
C THR A 5 -11.46 6.53 9.86
N LYS A 6 -12.45 7.09 9.15
CA LYS A 6 -12.36 7.30 7.69
C LYS A 6 -11.05 8.01 7.27
N THR A 7 -10.57 8.93 8.10
CA THR A 7 -9.31 9.66 7.90
C THR A 7 -8.09 8.77 8.05
N GLN A 8 -8.06 7.88 9.04
CA GLN A 8 -7.00 6.91 9.21
C GLN A 8 -6.97 5.90 8.06
N LEU A 9 -8.14 5.45 7.59
CA LEU A 9 -8.25 4.55 6.43
C LEU A 9 -7.68 5.19 5.16
N ALA A 10 -8.00 6.48 4.93
CA ALA A 10 -7.49 7.24 3.79
C ALA A 10 -5.97 7.45 3.87
N ALA A 11 -5.44 7.78 5.05
CA ALA A 11 -4.00 7.88 5.29
C ALA A 11 -3.29 6.54 5.05
N TYR A 12 -3.93 5.43 5.44
CA TYR A 12 -3.43 4.08 5.21
C TYR A 12 -3.37 3.75 3.71
N GLY A 13 -4.44 4.03 2.97
CA GLY A 13 -4.48 3.85 1.51
C GLY A 13 -3.41 4.66 0.77
N LYS A 14 -3.16 5.91 1.19
CA LYS A 14 -2.08 6.74 0.63
C LYS A 14 -0.69 6.12 0.86
N LYS A 15 -0.41 5.61 2.05
CA LYS A 15 0.86 4.92 2.35
C LYS A 15 1.04 3.66 1.48
N ILE A 16 -0.01 2.87 1.32
CA ILE A 16 0.01 1.67 0.47
C ILE A 16 0.32 2.03 -0.97
N MET A 17 -0.35 3.05 -1.52
CA MET A 17 -0.12 3.50 -2.90
C MET A 17 1.30 4.05 -3.11
N ALA A 18 1.85 4.76 -2.12
CA ALA A 18 3.22 5.26 -2.18
C ALA A 18 4.24 4.11 -2.24
N GLU A 19 4.10 3.10 -1.38
CA GLU A 19 4.96 1.90 -1.41
C GLU A 19 4.75 1.09 -2.70
N ALA A 20 3.51 0.93 -3.16
CA ALA A 20 3.22 0.25 -4.42
C ALA A 20 3.88 0.94 -5.63
N LYS A 21 3.92 2.28 -5.65
CA LYS A 21 4.65 3.04 -6.68
C LYS A 21 6.16 2.78 -6.62
N LYS A 22 6.76 2.72 -5.43
CA LYS A 22 8.19 2.36 -5.28
C LYS A 22 8.48 0.97 -5.82
N ILE A 23 7.64 -0.02 -5.47
CA ILE A 23 7.76 -1.40 -5.96
C ILE A 23 7.62 -1.47 -7.47
N ARG A 24 6.67 -0.70 -8.04
CA ARG A 24 6.44 -0.68 -9.49
C ARG A 24 7.57 0.01 -10.25
N LYS A 25 8.24 1.00 -9.66
CA LYS A 25 9.46 1.61 -10.20
C LYS A 25 10.63 0.62 -10.19
N ALA A 26 10.81 -0.12 -9.09
CA ALA A 26 11.85 -1.14 -8.99
C ALA A 26 11.57 -2.36 -9.90
N ASN A 27 10.30 -2.71 -10.11
CA ASN A 27 9.88 -3.86 -10.90
C ASN A 27 8.86 -3.46 -11.97
N PRO A 28 9.32 -2.91 -13.12
CA PRO A 28 8.44 -2.34 -14.12
C PRO A 28 7.59 -3.35 -14.91
N ARG A 29 7.83 -4.66 -14.77
CA ARG A 29 7.01 -5.71 -15.39
C ARG A 29 5.96 -6.29 -14.43
N LYS A 30 5.98 -5.92 -13.15
CA LYS A 30 5.08 -6.46 -12.13
C LYS A 30 3.69 -5.83 -12.27
N LYS A 31 2.63 -6.64 -12.15
CA LYS A 31 1.24 -6.14 -12.18
C LYS A 31 1.01 -5.16 -11.03
N TRP A 32 0.26 -4.09 -11.31
CA TRP A 32 -0.04 -3.05 -10.31
C TRP A 32 -0.76 -3.61 -9.08
N THR A 33 -1.73 -4.52 -9.28
CA THR A 33 -2.44 -5.19 -8.19
C THR A 33 -1.50 -5.97 -7.25
N THR A 34 -0.46 -6.59 -7.79
CA THR A 34 0.59 -7.25 -7.01
C THR A 34 1.42 -6.23 -6.22
N CYS A 35 1.77 -5.10 -6.84
CA CYS A 35 2.51 -4.02 -6.17
C CYS A 35 1.72 -3.42 -5.00
N VAL A 36 0.40 -3.25 -5.17
CA VAL A 36 -0.52 -2.78 -4.11
C VAL A 36 -0.62 -3.80 -2.97
N LYS A 37 -0.73 -5.10 -3.27
CA LYS A 37 -0.73 -6.16 -2.23
C LYS A 37 0.58 -6.19 -1.43
N GLU A 38 1.72 -6.02 -2.10
CA GLU A 38 3.02 -5.97 -1.45
C GLU A 38 3.19 -4.69 -0.62
N GLY A 39 2.80 -3.52 -1.16
CA GLY A 39 2.73 -2.27 -0.40
C GLY A 39 1.83 -2.37 0.83
N ALA A 40 0.69 -3.06 0.73
CA ALA A 40 -0.20 -3.31 1.87
C ALA A 40 0.46 -4.19 2.94
N LYS A 41 1.21 -5.22 2.56
CA LYS A 41 1.98 -6.04 3.51
C LYS A 41 3.05 -5.23 4.23
N ILE A 42 3.75 -4.33 3.51
CA ILE A 42 4.78 -3.45 4.08
C ILE A 42 4.16 -2.49 5.09
N VAL A 43 3.06 -1.83 4.72
CA VAL A 43 2.37 -0.87 5.59
C VAL A 43 1.69 -1.55 6.79
N LYS A 44 1.25 -2.81 6.65
CA LYS A 44 0.67 -3.61 7.74
C LYS A 44 1.70 -4.14 8.75
N ARG A 45 2.92 -4.39 8.30
CA ARG A 45 4.04 -4.81 9.17
C ARG A 45 4.65 -3.66 9.97
N LYS A 46 4.29 -2.42 9.64
CA LYS A 46 4.86 -1.19 10.19
C LYS A 46 3.86 -0.49 11.08
#